data_AF-A0A425WGG4-F1
#
_entry.id   AF-A0A425WGG4-F1
#
_cell.length_a   1.000
_cell.length_b   1.000
_cell.length_c   1.000
_cell.angle_alpha   90.00
_cell.angle_beta   90.00
_cell.angle_gamma   90.00
#
_symmetry.space_group_name_H-M   'P 1'
#
loop_
_entity.id
_entity.type
_entity.pdbx_description
1 polymer ?
#
loop_
_entity_poly.entity_id
_entity_poly.type
_entity_poly.pdbx_seq_one_letter_code
_entity_poly.pdbx_strand_id
1 'polypeptide(L)'
;MALDYAQAAKEALEAIGGADNVVSAAHCATRLRLVIADDSKVDKDKLANAVGAKGNFNNAGQLQIIYGTGTVNKVYDEFIKQSGVSAVSKDEAKQEAAQKGNAFQRAIKVLSDVFVPIIPAIVASGMLMGVMSAIQFMGTPVADGGAGMFNLDTTTVWWRIAALINGCALGNLQILLGFSAATVFGGNPYLGASLGALLISSDFINSYDASAAIANGTMITLDVIPGVYSIDWVGYQGHVIPILVGVWILCFFEKRLHKVVPEMFDLFVTPLVSVSAAAYITILFIGPIFVWLENAILSLLMFLLSVPFGIGYIAIGLIYSPSVVTGLHQMYTAIDVSMLAQYGVTYWLPIASAANISQGGACLAVALRTKSEKTKSLAVPSGVSCLLGIT
;
A
#
# COMPACT_ATOMS: atom_id res chain seq x y z
N MET A 1 31.24 21.96 -28.99
CA MET A 1 32.24 21.44 -28.03
C MET A 1 31.81 20.02 -27.68
N ALA A 2 32.67 19.02 -27.83
CA ALA A 2 32.34 17.66 -27.42
C ALA A 2 32.18 17.62 -25.89
N LEU A 3 31.21 16.84 -25.40
CA LEU A 3 30.98 16.70 -23.96
C LEU A 3 32.18 15.98 -23.31
N ASP A 4 32.74 16.55 -22.25
CA ASP A 4 33.76 15.88 -21.43
C ASP A 4 33.10 14.91 -20.44
N TYR A 5 33.17 13.62 -20.74
CA TYR A 5 32.54 12.57 -19.94
C TYR A 5 33.23 12.37 -18.59
N ALA A 6 34.53 12.66 -18.48
CA ALA A 6 35.29 12.54 -17.24
C ALA A 6 34.94 13.64 -16.26
N GLN A 7 34.79 14.86 -16.77
CA GLN A 7 34.29 15.97 -15.98
C GLN A 7 32.84 15.72 -15.53
N ALA A 8 31.97 15.22 -16.43
CA ALA A 8 30.58 14.89 -16.09
C ALA A 8 30.46 13.82 -14.99
N ALA A 9 31.29 12.77 -15.05
CA ALA A 9 31.32 11.73 -14.03
C ALA A 9 31.84 12.26 -12.68
N LYS A 10 32.89 13.09 -12.71
CA LYS A 10 33.49 13.69 -11.52
C LYS A 10 32.51 14.60 -10.78
N GLU A 11 31.85 15.50 -11.50
CA GLU A 11 30.85 16.41 -10.92
C GLU A 11 29.66 15.65 -10.33
N ALA A 12 29.22 14.56 -10.97
CA ALA A 12 28.20 13.68 -10.41
C ALA A 12 28.68 13.01 -9.12
N LEU A 13 29.92 12.52 -9.07
CA LEU A 13 30.51 11.88 -7.89
C LEU A 13 30.67 12.86 -6.71
N GLU A 14 31.08 14.10 -6.99
CA GLU A 14 31.21 15.15 -5.98
C GLU A 14 29.83 15.56 -5.44
N ALA A 15 28.84 15.70 -6.32
CA ALA A 15 27.49 16.11 -5.94
C ALA A 15 26.71 15.03 -5.17
N ILE A 16 27.12 13.76 -5.22
CA ILE A 16 26.57 12.69 -4.36
C ILE A 16 27.35 12.47 -3.06
N GLY A 17 28.38 13.28 -2.77
CA GLY A 17 29.18 13.15 -1.54
C GLY A 17 30.33 12.16 -1.62
N GLY A 18 30.78 11.80 -2.83
CA GLY A 18 31.99 11.01 -3.08
C GLY A 18 31.76 9.52 -3.33
N ALA A 19 32.85 8.82 -3.70
CA ALA A 19 32.87 7.39 -4.01
C ALA A 19 32.37 6.51 -2.86
N ASP A 20 32.74 6.84 -1.63
CA ASP A 20 32.33 6.09 -0.42
C ASP A 20 30.82 6.12 -0.17
N ASN A 21 30.10 7.04 -0.81
CA ASN A 21 28.64 7.12 -0.72
C ASN A 21 27.93 6.31 -1.82
N VAL A 22 28.66 5.62 -2.69
CA VAL A 22 28.10 4.82 -3.78
C VAL A 22 28.10 3.34 -3.39
N VAL A 23 26.90 2.76 -3.23
CA VAL A 23 26.73 1.32 -3.01
C VAL A 23 26.90 0.58 -4.33
N SER A 24 26.24 1.05 -5.38
CA SER A 24 26.37 0.49 -6.72
C SER A 24 25.92 1.46 -7.81
N ALA A 25 26.34 1.14 -9.04
CA ALA A 25 26.02 1.90 -10.23
C ALA A 25 25.59 0.96 -11.37
N ALA A 26 24.54 1.37 -12.07
CA ALA A 26 24.06 0.77 -13.30
C ALA A 26 23.66 1.87 -14.29
N HIS A 27 23.37 1.53 -15.54
CA HIS A 27 22.76 2.47 -16.47
C HIS A 27 21.64 1.82 -17.29
N CYS A 28 20.77 2.65 -17.86
CA CYS A 28 19.84 2.24 -18.92
C CYS A 28 20.11 3.07 -20.18
N ALA A 29 19.22 3.00 -21.17
CA ALA A 29 19.40 3.69 -22.45
C ALA A 29 19.71 5.19 -22.32
N THR A 30 19.14 5.89 -21.32
CA THR A 30 19.27 7.35 -21.18
C THR A 30 19.72 7.85 -19.81
N ARG A 31 19.92 6.98 -18.81
CA ARG A 31 20.11 7.39 -17.40
C ARG A 31 21.17 6.57 -16.68
N LEU A 32 21.99 7.27 -15.91
CA LEU A 32 22.86 6.69 -14.89
C LEU A 32 22.01 6.45 -13.64
N ARG A 33 22.12 5.27 -13.03
CA ARG A 33 21.33 4.83 -11.89
C ARG A 33 22.25 4.46 -10.76
N LEU A 34 22.13 5.18 -9.65
CA LEU A 34 23.02 5.04 -8.51
C LEU A 34 22.24 4.64 -7.27
N VAL A 35 22.79 3.68 -6.53
CA VAL A 35 22.31 3.30 -5.21
C VAL A 35 23.22 3.98 -4.19
N ILE A 36 22.76 5.09 -3.61
CA ILE A 36 23.58 5.96 -2.72
C ILE A 36 23.42 5.62 -1.22
N ALA A 37 24.48 5.34 -0.47
CA ALA A 37 24.37 4.91 0.92
C ALA A 37 23.62 5.92 1.83
N ASP A 38 23.88 7.22 1.64
CA ASP A 38 23.29 8.32 2.38
C ASP A 38 22.76 9.42 1.44
N ASP A 39 21.43 9.49 1.29
CA ASP A 39 20.75 10.48 0.45
C ASP A 39 20.88 11.92 0.98
N SER A 40 21.23 12.13 2.25
CA SER A 40 21.39 13.48 2.85
C SER A 40 22.62 14.22 2.32
N LYS A 41 23.61 13.48 1.80
CA LYS A 41 24.82 14.02 1.19
C LYS A 41 24.65 14.41 -0.28
N VAL A 42 23.48 14.17 -0.87
CA VAL A 42 23.21 14.44 -2.28
C VAL A 42 22.81 15.91 -2.46
N ASP A 43 23.65 16.67 -3.14
CA ASP A 43 23.39 18.03 -3.59
C ASP A 43 22.66 18.00 -4.95
N LYS A 44 21.32 17.97 -4.90
CA LYS A 44 20.48 17.86 -6.10
C LYS A 44 20.64 19.03 -7.07
N ASP A 45 20.95 20.22 -6.55
CA ASP A 45 21.10 21.42 -7.38
C ASP A 45 22.44 21.37 -8.14
N LYS A 46 23.53 20.95 -7.49
CA LYS A 46 24.78 20.65 -8.21
C LYS A 46 24.60 19.53 -9.23
N LEU A 47 23.90 18.46 -8.85
CA LEU A 47 23.68 17.30 -9.71
C LEU A 47 22.81 17.62 -10.93
N ALA A 48 21.89 18.57 -10.82
CA ALA A 48 21.07 19.06 -11.95
C ALA A 48 21.88 19.92 -12.93
N ASN A 49 22.90 20.62 -12.43
CA ASN A 49 23.76 21.52 -13.21
C ASN A 49 25.07 20.85 -13.68
N ALA A 50 25.30 19.59 -13.31
CA ALA A 50 26.48 18.85 -13.73
C ALA A 50 26.58 18.74 -15.25
N VAL A 51 27.82 18.75 -15.78
CA VAL A 51 28.09 18.74 -17.21
C VAL A 51 27.35 17.59 -17.92
N GLY A 52 26.48 17.95 -18.87
CA GLY A 52 25.71 17.01 -19.67
C GLY A 52 24.50 16.37 -18.99
N ALA A 53 24.27 16.65 -17.70
CA ALA A 53 23.04 16.25 -17.02
C ALA A 53 21.86 17.10 -17.53
N LYS A 54 20.73 16.44 -17.73
CA LYS A 54 19.46 17.04 -18.16
C LYS A 54 18.41 17.04 -17.04
N GLY A 55 18.84 16.71 -15.83
CA GLY A 55 18.00 16.58 -14.64
C GLY A 55 18.30 15.31 -13.84
N ASN A 56 17.77 15.28 -12.62
CA ASN A 56 17.88 14.14 -11.73
C ASN A 56 16.59 13.93 -10.93
N PHE A 57 16.35 12.69 -10.51
CA PHE A 57 15.26 12.35 -9.61
C PHE A 57 15.60 11.07 -8.86
N ASN A 58 15.00 10.88 -7.68
CA ASN A 58 15.10 9.64 -6.94
C ASN A 58 13.84 8.81 -7.22
N ASN A 59 14.00 7.54 -7.60
CA ASN A 59 12.90 6.62 -7.84
C ASN A 59 13.27 5.21 -7.38
N ALA A 60 12.40 4.59 -6.59
CA ALA A 60 12.58 3.25 -6.04
C ALA A 60 13.93 3.04 -5.29
N GLY A 61 14.45 4.08 -4.63
CA GLY A 61 15.72 4.03 -3.89
C GLY A 61 16.98 4.22 -4.76
N GLN A 62 16.79 4.53 -6.04
CA GLN A 62 17.85 4.84 -7.01
C GLN A 62 17.84 6.33 -7.36
N LEU A 63 18.98 6.99 -7.19
CA LEU A 63 19.23 8.30 -7.77
C LEU A 63 19.46 8.12 -9.28
N GLN A 64 18.61 8.72 -10.10
CA GLN A 64 18.69 8.66 -11.56
C GLN A 64 19.14 10.01 -12.11
N ILE A 65 20.22 10.00 -12.88
CA ILE A 65 20.76 11.17 -13.56
C ILE A 65 20.54 11.00 -15.06
N ILE A 66 19.92 11.99 -15.70
CA ILE A 66 19.54 11.92 -17.11
C ILE A 66 20.68 12.48 -17.97
N TYR A 67 21.33 11.65 -18.77
CA TYR A 67 22.37 12.08 -19.73
C TYR A 67 21.91 11.95 -21.19
N GLY A 68 20.91 11.12 -21.46
CA GLY A 68 20.40 10.85 -22.81
C GLY A 68 21.10 9.67 -23.50
N THR A 69 20.54 9.26 -24.65
CA THR A 69 20.95 8.05 -25.38
C THR A 69 22.40 8.12 -25.85
N GLY A 70 23.17 7.06 -25.61
CA GLY A 70 24.58 6.96 -26.00
C GLY A 70 25.55 7.71 -25.08
N THR A 71 25.23 8.95 -24.68
CA THR A 71 26.03 9.75 -23.72
C THR A 71 26.19 9.03 -22.38
N VAL A 72 25.10 8.44 -21.89
CA VAL A 72 25.09 7.77 -20.58
C VAL A 72 26.10 6.63 -20.48
N ASN A 73 26.34 5.87 -21.55
CA ASN A 73 27.29 4.75 -21.52
C ASN A 73 28.71 5.27 -21.24
N LYS A 74 29.09 6.36 -21.91
CA LYS A 74 30.42 6.96 -21.76
C LYS A 74 30.62 7.61 -20.40
N VAL A 75 29.59 8.27 -19.87
CA VAL A 75 29.63 8.82 -18.50
C VAL A 75 29.67 7.71 -17.46
N TYR A 76 28.94 6.61 -17.67
CA TYR A 76 28.96 5.45 -16.79
C TYR A 76 30.34 4.78 -16.72
N ASP A 77 30.97 4.53 -17.87
CA ASP A 77 32.30 3.91 -17.92
C ASP A 77 33.32 4.72 -17.12
N GLU A 78 33.23 6.04 -17.21
CA GLU A 78 34.12 6.95 -16.52
C GLU A 78 33.76 7.11 -15.04
N PHE A 79 32.47 7.08 -14.71
CA PHE A 79 31.98 7.04 -13.34
C PHE A 79 32.45 5.79 -12.59
N ILE A 80 32.38 4.61 -13.21
CA ILE A 80 32.89 3.36 -12.62
C ILE A 80 34.39 3.46 -12.33
N LYS A 81 35.18 3.98 -13.27
CA LYS A 81 36.62 4.17 -13.07
C LYS A 81 36.95 5.11 -11.92
N GLN A 82 36.21 6.21 -11.80
CA GLN A 82 36.46 7.24 -10.78
C GLN A 82 35.89 6.85 -9.40
N SER A 83 34.78 6.12 -9.37
CA SER A 83 34.11 5.72 -8.13
C SER A 83 34.68 4.43 -7.52
N GLY A 84 35.34 3.58 -8.32
CA GLY A 84 35.90 2.30 -7.87
C GLY A 84 34.84 1.25 -7.51
N VAL A 85 33.55 1.50 -7.80
CA VAL A 85 32.46 0.60 -7.46
C VAL A 85 32.25 -0.43 -8.57
N SER A 86 31.85 -1.64 -8.19
CA SER A 86 31.57 -2.71 -9.15
C SER A 86 30.36 -2.35 -10.01
N ALA A 87 30.52 -2.54 -11.32
CA ALA A 87 29.42 -2.47 -12.28
C ALA A 87 28.41 -3.57 -11.98
N VAL A 88 27.15 -3.20 -11.74
CA VAL A 88 26.06 -4.15 -11.50
C VAL A 88 25.01 -4.04 -12.60
N SER A 89 24.27 -5.13 -12.82
CA SER A 89 23.09 -5.09 -13.67
C SER A 89 22.01 -4.16 -13.08
N LYS A 90 21.10 -3.71 -13.93
CA LYS A 90 19.95 -2.90 -13.51
C LYS A 90 19.10 -3.60 -12.43
N ASP A 91 19.00 -4.92 -12.51
CA ASP A 91 18.20 -5.72 -11.57
C ASP A 91 18.92 -5.91 -10.24
N GLU A 92 20.25 -6.08 -10.23
CA GLU A 92 21.07 -6.08 -9.01
C GLU A 92 21.03 -4.72 -8.30
N ALA A 93 21.22 -3.62 -9.03
CA ALA A 93 21.05 -2.27 -8.47
C ALA A 93 19.64 -2.04 -7.89
N LYS A 94 18.62 -2.71 -8.43
CA LYS A 94 17.25 -2.63 -7.89
C LYS A 94 17.12 -3.44 -6.60
N GLN A 95 17.77 -4.60 -6.52
CA GLN A 95 17.80 -5.43 -5.31
C GLN A 95 18.56 -4.74 -4.16
N GLU A 96 19.71 -4.14 -4.44
CA GLU A 96 20.49 -3.41 -3.42
C GLU A 96 19.75 -2.16 -2.94
N ALA A 97 19.09 -1.43 -3.84
CA ALA A 97 18.22 -0.31 -3.47
C ALA A 97 17.04 -0.76 -2.58
N ALA A 98 16.54 -1.98 -2.74
CA ALA A 98 15.51 -2.54 -1.86
C ALA A 98 16.05 -2.97 -0.49
N GLN A 99 17.36 -3.22 -0.36
CA GLN A 99 18.01 -3.60 0.90
C GLN A 99 18.50 -2.40 1.75
N LYS A 100 18.45 -1.18 1.20
CA LYS A 100 18.79 0.04 1.93
C LYS A 100 17.87 0.30 3.13
N GLY A 101 18.45 0.89 4.18
CA GLY A 101 17.75 1.29 5.39
C GLY A 101 17.59 0.16 6.41
N ASN A 102 17.11 0.51 7.61
CA ASN A 102 16.83 -0.47 8.64
C ASN A 102 15.59 -1.32 8.29
N ALA A 103 15.36 -2.41 9.03
CA ALA A 103 14.25 -3.33 8.75
C ALA A 103 12.87 -2.63 8.70
N PHE A 104 12.65 -1.64 9.56
CA PHE A 104 11.42 -0.85 9.59
C PHE A 104 11.26 0.01 8.33
N GLN A 105 12.30 0.74 7.94
CA GLN A 105 12.30 1.54 6.70
C GLN A 105 12.05 0.69 5.47
N ARG A 106 12.62 -0.53 5.41
CA ARG A 106 12.38 -1.47 4.33
C ARG A 106 10.92 -1.94 4.29
N ALA A 107 10.32 -2.24 5.44
CA ALA A 107 8.90 -2.62 5.51
C ALA A 107 7.98 -1.48 5.02
N ILE A 108 8.23 -0.25 5.45
CA ILE A 108 7.48 0.94 4.98
C ILE A 108 7.67 1.16 3.47
N LYS A 109 8.89 0.93 2.95
CA LYS A 109 9.16 1.02 1.52
C LYS A 109 8.38 -0.01 0.72
N VAL A 110 8.34 -1.27 1.18
CA VAL A 110 7.54 -2.32 0.53
C VAL A 110 6.07 -1.92 0.49
N LEU A 111 5.50 -1.48 1.61
CA LEU A 111 4.12 -1.00 1.65
C LEU A 111 3.90 0.16 0.66
N SER A 112 4.80 1.14 0.66
CA SER A 112 4.70 2.29 -0.25
C SER A 112 4.76 1.87 -1.72
N ASP A 113 5.70 1.00 -2.09
CA ASP A 113 5.86 0.52 -3.47
C ASP A 113 4.62 -0.28 -3.94
N VAL A 114 3.92 -0.97 -3.02
CA VAL A 114 2.68 -1.69 -3.33
C VAL A 114 1.48 -0.74 -3.46
N PHE A 115 1.33 0.23 -2.55
CA PHE A 115 0.17 1.11 -2.52
C PHE A 115 0.21 2.23 -3.56
N VAL A 116 1.38 2.82 -3.83
CA VAL A 116 1.50 3.99 -4.73
C VAL A 116 0.83 3.79 -6.10
N PRO A 117 1.02 2.64 -6.80
CA PRO A 117 0.31 2.39 -8.07
C PRO A 117 -1.21 2.32 -7.94
N ILE A 118 -1.74 2.00 -6.75
CA ILE A 118 -3.16 1.78 -6.48
C ILE A 118 -3.86 3.08 -6.05
N ILE A 119 -3.11 4.06 -5.50
CA ILE A 119 -3.63 5.34 -4.98
C ILE A 119 -4.69 5.98 -5.91
N PRO A 120 -4.46 6.15 -7.23
CA PRO A 120 -5.45 6.81 -8.08
C PRO A 120 -6.82 6.11 -8.10
N ALA A 121 -6.83 4.77 -8.06
CA ALA A 121 -8.06 3.99 -8.06
C ALA A 121 -8.81 4.09 -6.73
N ILE A 122 -8.10 3.96 -5.60
CA ILE A 122 -8.73 4.08 -4.27
C ILE A 122 -9.18 5.51 -3.96
N VAL A 123 -8.48 6.54 -4.47
CA VAL A 123 -8.91 7.94 -4.35
C VAL A 123 -10.20 8.16 -5.14
N ALA A 124 -10.31 7.65 -6.37
CA ALA A 124 -11.52 7.80 -7.17
C ALA A 124 -12.75 7.16 -6.48
N SER A 125 -12.62 5.92 -6.01
CA SER A 125 -13.68 5.23 -5.26
C SER A 125 -13.96 5.91 -3.91
N GLY A 126 -12.93 6.20 -3.12
CA GLY A 126 -13.07 6.77 -1.78
C GLY A 126 -13.66 8.19 -1.76
N MET A 127 -13.26 9.06 -2.69
CA MET A 127 -13.85 10.40 -2.80
C MET A 127 -15.34 10.33 -3.16
N LEU A 128 -15.71 9.43 -4.09
CA LEU A 128 -17.11 9.22 -4.44
C LEU A 128 -17.88 8.64 -3.24
N MET A 129 -17.27 7.75 -2.47
CA MET A 129 -17.83 7.22 -1.22
C MET A 129 -18.20 8.33 -0.25
N GLY A 130 -17.28 9.26 0.03
CA GLY A 130 -17.52 10.36 0.95
C GLY A 130 -18.66 11.28 0.47
N VAL A 131 -18.67 11.64 -0.82
CA VAL A 131 -19.72 12.47 -1.41
C VAL A 131 -21.08 11.76 -1.38
N MET A 132 -21.13 10.50 -1.81
CA MET A 132 -22.37 9.72 -1.81
C MET A 132 -22.89 9.50 -0.40
N SER A 133 -22.03 9.23 0.57
CA SER A 133 -22.43 9.06 1.97
C SER A 133 -23.02 10.35 2.55
N ALA A 134 -22.45 11.51 2.22
CA ALA A 134 -23.00 12.80 2.62
C ALA A 134 -24.37 13.07 1.98
N ILE A 135 -24.52 12.83 0.66
CA ILE A 135 -25.80 12.97 -0.05
C ILE A 135 -26.85 12.02 0.53
N GLN A 136 -26.46 10.77 0.80
CA GLN A 136 -27.34 9.77 1.40
C GLN A 136 -27.79 10.19 2.80
N PHE A 137 -26.87 10.65 3.65
CA PHE A 137 -27.21 11.18 4.97
C PHE A 137 -28.18 12.36 4.88
N MET A 138 -27.93 13.33 3.98
CA MET A 138 -28.81 14.48 3.79
C MET A 138 -30.20 14.10 3.26
N GLY A 139 -30.26 13.10 2.38
CA GLY A 139 -31.48 12.66 1.70
C GLY A 139 -32.28 11.57 2.42
N THR A 140 -31.77 11.06 3.55
CA THR A 140 -32.45 10.06 4.38
C THR A 140 -33.30 10.77 5.43
N PRO A 141 -34.56 10.35 5.68
CA PRO A 141 -35.41 10.96 6.70
C PRO A 141 -34.79 10.90 8.10
N VAL A 142 -35.11 11.89 8.95
CA VAL A 142 -34.62 11.94 10.35
C VAL A 142 -35.04 10.71 11.15
N ALA A 143 -36.24 10.18 10.88
CA ALA A 143 -36.75 8.96 11.52
C ALA A 143 -35.86 7.73 11.24
N ASP A 144 -35.15 7.74 10.12
CA ASP A 144 -34.26 6.66 9.66
C ASP A 144 -32.78 7.00 9.90
N GLY A 145 -32.49 8.03 10.72
CA GLY A 145 -31.13 8.43 11.11
C GLY A 145 -30.40 9.37 10.15
N GLY A 146 -31.10 9.95 9.17
CA GLY A 146 -30.54 10.98 8.28
C GLY A 146 -30.81 12.42 8.72
N ALA A 147 -30.45 13.39 7.88
CA ALA A 147 -30.72 14.82 8.11
C ALA A 147 -32.08 15.29 7.59
N GLY A 148 -32.76 14.50 6.75
CA GLY A 148 -34.09 14.80 6.22
C GLY A 148 -34.19 16.08 5.39
N MET A 149 -33.11 16.49 4.72
CA MET A 149 -33.06 17.75 3.95
C MET A 149 -33.80 17.64 2.62
N PHE A 150 -33.84 16.46 2.02
CA PHE A 150 -34.60 16.13 0.81
C PHE A 150 -34.91 14.63 0.79
N ASN A 151 -35.68 14.15 -0.19
CA ASN A 151 -35.95 12.72 -0.37
C ASN A 151 -35.06 12.16 -1.49
N LEU A 152 -34.08 11.33 -1.14
CA LEU A 152 -33.16 10.71 -2.10
C LEU A 152 -33.75 9.41 -2.65
N ASP A 153 -33.92 9.33 -3.97
CA ASP A 153 -34.24 8.07 -4.65
C ASP A 153 -32.95 7.31 -5.03
N THR A 154 -32.64 6.27 -4.25
CA THR A 154 -31.48 5.39 -4.47
C THR A 154 -31.74 4.28 -5.50
N THR A 155 -32.96 4.17 -6.02
CA THR A 155 -33.33 3.12 -6.98
C THR A 155 -33.02 3.48 -8.42
N THR A 156 -32.76 4.77 -8.70
CA THR A 156 -32.44 5.26 -10.03
C THR A 156 -31.18 4.61 -10.62
N VAL A 157 -31.15 4.48 -11.95
CA VAL A 157 -30.00 3.93 -12.68
C VAL A 157 -28.72 4.72 -12.39
N TRP A 158 -28.81 6.04 -12.25
CA TRP A 158 -27.68 6.92 -11.97
C TRP A 158 -27.08 6.67 -10.59
N TRP A 159 -27.92 6.55 -9.55
CA TRP A 159 -27.45 6.25 -8.20
C TRP A 159 -26.83 4.85 -8.14
N ARG A 160 -27.47 3.84 -8.77
CA ARG A 160 -26.95 2.47 -8.80
C ARG A 160 -25.61 2.37 -9.52
N ILE A 161 -25.42 3.06 -10.65
CA ILE A 161 -24.11 3.10 -11.34
C ILE A 161 -23.07 3.82 -10.46
N ALA A 162 -23.43 4.95 -9.84
CA ALA A 162 -22.53 5.65 -8.93
C ALA A 162 -22.11 4.76 -7.74
N ALA A 163 -23.03 3.98 -7.19
CA ALA A 163 -22.75 3.02 -6.13
C ALA A 163 -21.79 1.90 -6.58
N LEU A 164 -21.89 1.43 -7.83
CA LEU A 164 -20.92 0.48 -8.40
C LEU A 164 -19.52 1.09 -8.54
N ILE A 165 -19.43 2.34 -9.03
CA ILE A 165 -18.15 3.06 -9.15
C ILE A 165 -17.53 3.29 -7.76
N ASN A 166 -18.37 3.67 -6.80
CA ASN A 166 -17.99 3.85 -5.40
C ASN A 166 -17.34 2.58 -4.82
N GLY A 167 -17.98 1.42 -4.97
CA GLY A 167 -17.46 0.15 -4.45
C GLY A 167 -16.32 -0.47 -5.26
N CYS A 168 -16.03 0.01 -6.48
CA CYS A 168 -15.17 -0.71 -7.44
C CYS A 168 -13.75 -0.98 -6.94
N ALA A 169 -12.97 0.06 -6.59
CA ALA A 169 -11.58 -0.15 -6.19
C ALA A 169 -11.46 -0.74 -4.78
N LEU A 170 -12.30 -0.30 -3.85
CA LEU A 170 -12.25 -0.75 -2.45
C LEU A 170 -12.75 -2.19 -2.30
N GLY A 171 -13.82 -2.58 -3.01
CA GLY A 171 -14.33 -3.96 -3.02
C GLY A 171 -13.37 -4.95 -3.69
N ASN A 172 -12.54 -4.47 -4.64
CA ASN A 172 -11.53 -5.28 -5.33
C ASN A 172 -10.10 -5.01 -4.84
N LEU A 173 -9.94 -4.42 -3.64
CA LEU A 173 -8.65 -4.00 -3.12
C LEU A 173 -7.65 -5.16 -3.06
N GLN A 174 -8.09 -6.38 -2.73
CA GLN A 174 -7.23 -7.55 -2.68
C GLN A 174 -6.63 -7.93 -4.03
N ILE A 175 -7.37 -7.74 -5.12
CA ILE A 175 -6.89 -8.00 -6.48
C ILE A 175 -5.81 -6.97 -6.85
N LEU A 176 -6.06 -5.69 -6.56
CA LEU A 176 -5.14 -4.59 -6.83
C LEU A 176 -3.84 -4.74 -6.02
N LEU A 177 -3.97 -5.04 -4.73
CA LEU A 177 -2.84 -5.32 -3.84
C LEU A 177 -2.07 -6.55 -4.31
N GLY A 178 -2.76 -7.63 -4.67
CA GLY A 178 -2.13 -8.86 -5.13
C GLY A 178 -1.27 -8.64 -6.37
N PHE A 179 -1.80 -7.90 -7.36
CA PHE A 179 -1.07 -7.53 -8.58
C PHE A 179 0.17 -6.69 -8.27
N SER A 180 -0.02 -5.63 -7.48
CA SER A 180 1.05 -4.69 -7.15
C SER A 180 2.14 -5.35 -6.28
N ALA A 181 1.75 -6.14 -5.29
CA ALA A 181 2.65 -6.91 -4.44
C ALA A 181 3.50 -7.90 -5.24
N ALA A 182 2.92 -8.62 -6.19
CA ALA A 182 3.68 -9.53 -7.05
C ALA A 182 4.68 -8.77 -7.92
N THR A 183 4.31 -7.59 -8.41
CA THR A 183 5.23 -6.69 -9.14
C THR A 183 6.40 -6.23 -8.26
N VAL A 184 6.14 -5.90 -6.99
CA VAL A 184 7.15 -5.46 -6.02
C VAL A 184 8.08 -6.61 -5.60
N PHE A 185 7.51 -7.78 -5.31
CA PHE A 185 8.28 -8.97 -4.94
C PHE A 185 8.94 -9.65 -6.14
N GLY A 186 8.63 -9.23 -7.36
CA GLY A 186 9.24 -9.72 -8.60
C GLY A 186 8.76 -11.11 -9.03
N GLY A 187 7.49 -11.43 -8.78
CA GLY A 187 6.77 -12.56 -9.39
C GLY A 187 5.80 -12.09 -10.46
N ASN A 188 4.96 -13.00 -10.97
CA ASN A 188 3.97 -12.68 -12.00
C ASN A 188 2.78 -11.87 -11.41
N PRO A 189 2.52 -10.64 -11.88
CA PRO A 189 1.44 -9.79 -11.37
C PRO A 189 0.06 -10.41 -11.50
N TYR A 190 -0.20 -11.19 -12.56
CA TYR A 190 -1.49 -11.84 -12.77
C TYR A 190 -1.72 -12.98 -11.79
N LEU A 191 -0.68 -13.74 -11.43
CA LEU A 191 -0.81 -14.77 -10.39
C LEU A 191 -1.08 -14.14 -9.01
N GLY A 192 -0.45 -13.01 -8.71
CA GLY A 192 -0.76 -12.21 -7.52
C GLY A 192 -2.20 -11.71 -7.51
N ALA A 193 -2.69 -11.18 -8.64
CA ALA A 193 -4.08 -10.76 -8.80
C ALA A 193 -5.07 -11.92 -8.64
N SER A 194 -4.75 -13.11 -9.17
CA SER A 194 -5.54 -14.32 -9.01
C SER A 194 -5.62 -14.77 -7.55
N LEU A 195 -4.52 -14.72 -6.80
CA LEU A 195 -4.55 -14.98 -5.35
C LEU A 195 -5.42 -13.94 -4.63
N GLY A 196 -5.31 -12.65 -5.00
CA GLY A 196 -6.17 -11.60 -4.49
C GLY A 196 -7.66 -11.86 -4.72
N ALA A 197 -8.03 -12.29 -5.93
CA ALA A 197 -9.41 -12.65 -6.28
C ALA A 197 -9.91 -13.86 -5.48
N LEU A 198 -9.05 -14.86 -5.26
CA LEU A 198 -9.36 -16.03 -4.44
C LEU A 198 -9.71 -15.63 -3.02
N LEU A 199 -8.93 -14.74 -2.39
CA LEU A 199 -9.15 -14.29 -1.02
C LEU A 199 -10.45 -13.47 -0.82
N ILE A 200 -11.09 -13.01 -1.91
CA ILE A 200 -12.39 -12.32 -1.87
C ILE A 200 -13.46 -13.04 -2.69
N SER A 201 -13.25 -14.32 -2.96
CA SER A 201 -14.20 -15.16 -3.69
C SER A 201 -15.60 -15.07 -3.08
N SER A 202 -16.62 -15.05 -3.94
CA SER A 202 -18.02 -15.08 -3.52
C SER A 202 -18.44 -16.39 -2.84
N ASP A 203 -17.57 -17.42 -2.88
CA ASP A 203 -17.77 -18.66 -2.13
C ASP A 203 -17.53 -18.47 -0.62
N PHE A 204 -16.73 -17.47 -0.23
CA PHE A 204 -16.59 -17.09 1.16
C PHE A 204 -17.77 -16.24 1.62
N ILE A 205 -18.11 -16.34 2.91
CA ILE A 205 -18.93 -15.33 3.58
C ILE A 205 -18.15 -14.01 3.52
N ASN A 206 -18.79 -12.94 3.07
CA ASN A 206 -18.16 -11.63 3.06
C ASN A 206 -17.82 -11.23 4.51
N SER A 207 -16.59 -10.77 4.76
CA SER A 207 -16.17 -10.36 6.10
C SER A 207 -17.04 -9.28 6.74
N TYR A 208 -17.63 -8.39 5.94
CA TYR A 208 -18.55 -7.38 6.44
C TYR A 208 -19.91 -7.96 6.89
N ASP A 209 -20.26 -9.15 6.40
CA ASP A 209 -21.49 -9.88 6.76
C ASP A 209 -21.25 -10.96 7.82
N ALA A 210 -20.01 -11.16 8.27
CA ALA A 210 -19.64 -12.23 9.19
C ALA A 210 -20.43 -12.19 10.50
N SER A 211 -20.65 -10.99 11.08
CA SER A 211 -21.45 -10.85 12.31
C SER A 211 -22.91 -11.24 12.11
N ALA A 212 -23.50 -10.92 10.96
CA ALA A 212 -24.86 -11.32 10.63
C ALA A 212 -24.95 -12.84 10.42
N ALA A 213 -23.93 -13.45 9.80
CA ALA A 213 -23.87 -14.89 9.63
C ALA A 213 -23.76 -15.63 10.97
N ILE A 214 -22.99 -15.11 11.93
CA ILE A 214 -22.94 -15.65 13.30
C ILE A 214 -24.31 -15.53 13.97
N ALA A 215 -24.91 -14.33 13.95
CA ALA A 215 -26.19 -14.08 14.61
C ALA A 215 -27.34 -14.95 14.07
N ASN A 216 -27.34 -15.21 12.76
CA ASN A 216 -28.35 -16.02 12.09
C ASN A 216 -28.03 -17.53 12.11
N GLY A 217 -26.90 -17.94 12.68
CA GLY A 217 -26.46 -19.34 12.70
C GLY A 217 -26.11 -19.91 11.32
N THR A 218 -25.77 -19.03 10.35
CA THR A 218 -25.40 -19.41 8.98
C THR A 218 -23.88 -19.38 8.75
N MET A 219 -23.08 -19.12 9.78
CA MET A 219 -21.62 -19.18 9.70
C MET A 219 -21.17 -20.60 9.37
N ILE A 220 -20.27 -20.71 8.40
CA ILE A 220 -19.65 -21.98 8.02
C ILE A 220 -18.29 -22.04 8.72
N THR A 221 -18.14 -22.98 9.65
CA THR A 221 -16.86 -23.25 10.34
C THR A 221 -16.37 -24.63 9.92
N LEU A 222 -15.12 -24.70 9.46
CA LEU A 222 -14.51 -25.93 8.94
C LEU A 222 -13.34 -26.36 9.82
N ASP A 223 -13.35 -27.61 10.25
CA ASP A 223 -12.21 -28.20 10.94
C ASP A 223 -11.04 -28.42 9.99
N VAL A 224 -9.88 -27.83 10.32
CA VAL A 224 -8.62 -28.11 9.63
C VAL A 224 -7.96 -29.33 10.25
N ILE A 225 -7.94 -29.38 11.59
CA ILE A 225 -7.56 -30.55 12.38
C ILE A 225 -8.70 -30.77 13.37
N PRO A 226 -9.51 -31.83 13.19
CA PRO A 226 -10.68 -32.10 14.03
C PRO A 226 -10.36 -32.04 15.52
N GLY A 227 -11.08 -31.18 16.25
CA GLY A 227 -10.93 -30.99 17.71
C GLY A 227 -9.70 -30.19 18.16
N VAL A 228 -8.85 -29.71 17.24
CA VAL A 228 -7.67 -28.89 17.56
C VAL A 228 -7.80 -27.49 16.99
N TYR A 229 -8.23 -27.40 15.73
CA TYR A 229 -8.19 -26.14 15.00
C TYR A 229 -9.21 -26.13 13.85
N SER A 230 -10.00 -25.05 13.83
CA SER A 230 -11.01 -24.77 12.83
C SER A 230 -10.86 -23.34 12.30
N ILE A 231 -11.43 -23.11 11.13
CA ILE A 231 -11.47 -21.80 10.49
C ILE A 231 -12.90 -21.44 10.12
N ASP A 232 -13.25 -20.16 10.28
CA ASP A 232 -14.49 -19.64 9.74
C ASP A 232 -14.30 -19.35 8.25
N TRP A 233 -15.28 -19.74 7.43
CA TRP A 233 -15.25 -19.60 5.97
C TRP A 233 -15.59 -18.17 5.54
N VAL A 234 -14.75 -17.24 5.99
CA VAL A 234 -14.89 -15.80 5.80
C VAL A 234 -13.79 -15.29 4.88
N GLY A 235 -14.16 -14.41 3.97
CA GLY A 235 -13.24 -13.80 3.02
C GLY A 235 -12.35 -12.75 3.68
N TYR A 236 -11.29 -12.35 2.98
CA TYR A 236 -10.30 -11.40 3.48
C TYR A 236 -10.52 -9.99 2.93
N GLN A 237 -11.77 -9.58 2.69
CA GLN A 237 -12.07 -8.22 2.22
C GLN A 237 -11.49 -7.21 3.22
N GLY A 238 -10.80 -6.18 2.73
CA GLY A 238 -10.11 -5.19 3.58
C GLY A 238 -8.81 -5.66 4.27
N HIS A 239 -8.48 -6.95 4.33
CA HIS A 239 -7.27 -7.40 5.04
C HIS A 239 -6.00 -7.24 4.19
N VAL A 240 -5.18 -6.23 4.49
CA VAL A 240 -3.98 -5.91 3.68
C VAL A 240 -2.83 -6.90 3.92
N ILE A 241 -2.54 -7.26 5.17
CA ILE A 241 -1.36 -8.08 5.46
C ILE A 241 -1.48 -9.51 4.93
N PRO A 242 -2.62 -10.22 5.07
CA PRO A 242 -2.76 -11.57 4.53
C PRO A 242 -2.45 -11.69 3.04
N ILE A 243 -2.92 -10.74 2.21
CA ILE A 243 -2.59 -10.76 0.77
C ILE A 243 -1.10 -10.50 0.52
N LEU A 244 -0.46 -9.58 1.26
CA LEU A 244 0.96 -9.29 1.07
C LEU A 244 1.82 -10.51 1.43
N VAL A 245 1.52 -11.17 2.55
CA VAL A 245 2.21 -12.38 2.97
C VAL A 245 1.95 -13.51 1.99
N GLY A 246 0.70 -13.69 1.55
CA GLY A 246 0.32 -14.70 0.57
C GLY A 246 1.04 -14.53 -0.76
N VAL A 247 1.13 -13.31 -1.28
CA VAL A 247 1.86 -13.03 -2.53
C VAL A 247 3.37 -13.15 -2.35
N TRP A 248 3.91 -12.79 -1.19
CA TRP A 248 5.32 -13.05 -0.88
C TRP A 248 5.64 -14.56 -0.93
N ILE A 249 4.78 -15.38 -0.34
CA ILE A 249 4.86 -16.85 -0.40
C ILE A 249 4.74 -17.34 -1.85
N LEU A 250 3.77 -16.82 -2.61
CA LEU A 250 3.57 -17.14 -4.02
C LEU A 250 4.85 -16.89 -4.82
N CYS A 251 5.41 -15.68 -4.72
CA CYS A 251 6.63 -15.30 -5.44
C CYS A 251 7.84 -16.14 -4.99
N PHE A 252 7.90 -16.55 -3.72
CA PHE A 252 8.93 -17.45 -3.22
C PHE A 252 8.87 -18.83 -3.89
N PHE A 253 7.68 -19.44 -3.96
CA PHE A 253 7.50 -20.74 -4.63
C PHE A 253 7.70 -20.63 -6.14
N GLU A 254 7.07 -19.65 -6.78
CA GLU A 254 7.17 -19.39 -8.23
C GLU A 254 8.64 -19.35 -8.68
N LYS A 255 9.47 -18.51 -8.04
CA LYS A 255 10.89 -18.35 -8.40
C LYS A 255 11.72 -19.62 -8.17
N ARG A 256 11.36 -20.46 -7.20
CA ARG A 256 12.05 -21.72 -6.95
C ARG A 256 11.63 -22.80 -7.93
N LEU A 257 10.34 -22.87 -8.24
CA LEU A 257 9.79 -23.83 -9.19
C LEU A 257 10.35 -23.59 -10.59
N HIS A 258 10.47 -22.34 -11.06
CA HIS A 258 11.14 -22.02 -12.32
C HIS A 258 12.59 -22.54 -12.43
N LYS A 259 13.26 -22.82 -11.31
CA LYS A 259 14.63 -23.37 -11.30
C LYS A 259 14.68 -24.90 -11.25
N VAL A 260 13.60 -25.53 -10.81
CA VAL A 260 13.55 -26.97 -10.49
C VAL A 260 12.69 -27.73 -11.49
N VAL A 261 11.63 -27.12 -11.99
CA VAL A 261 10.69 -27.72 -12.95
C VAL A 261 11.32 -27.72 -14.34
N PRO A 262 11.30 -28.85 -15.07
CA PRO A 262 11.75 -28.90 -16.46
C PRO A 262 10.94 -27.93 -17.34
N GLU A 263 11.60 -27.28 -18.30
CA GLU A 263 11.01 -26.22 -19.14
C GLU A 263 9.68 -26.62 -19.81
N MET A 264 9.55 -27.88 -20.24
CA MET A 264 8.31 -28.40 -20.84
C MET A 264 7.09 -28.40 -19.92
N PHE A 265 7.29 -28.42 -18.60
CA PHE A 265 6.22 -28.45 -17.59
C PHE A 265 6.07 -27.13 -16.84
N ASP A 266 7.04 -26.22 -16.95
CA ASP A 266 7.10 -24.98 -16.19
C ASP A 266 5.85 -24.12 -16.38
N LEU A 267 5.32 -24.06 -17.61
CA LEU A 267 4.11 -23.31 -17.96
C LEU A 267 2.86 -23.77 -17.17
N PHE A 268 2.79 -25.04 -16.77
CA PHE A 268 1.62 -25.62 -16.08
C PHE A 268 1.87 -25.80 -14.59
N VAL A 269 3.01 -26.42 -14.24
CA VAL A 269 3.30 -26.85 -12.86
C VAL A 269 3.65 -25.66 -11.97
N THR A 270 4.48 -24.73 -12.47
CA THR A 270 4.93 -23.59 -11.67
C THR A 270 3.78 -22.71 -11.21
N PRO A 271 2.89 -22.19 -12.08
CA PRO A 271 1.76 -21.37 -11.62
C PRO A 271 0.77 -22.18 -10.76
N LEU A 272 0.47 -23.44 -11.12
CA LEU A 272 -0.44 -24.29 -10.35
C LEU A 272 0.03 -24.48 -8.90
N VAL A 273 1.28 -24.91 -8.73
CA VAL A 273 1.83 -25.24 -7.41
C VAL A 273 2.09 -23.97 -6.60
N SER A 274 2.63 -22.91 -7.20
CA SER A 274 2.91 -21.66 -6.47
C SER A 274 1.65 -20.98 -5.96
N VAL A 275 0.60 -20.85 -6.78
CA VAL A 275 -0.68 -20.28 -6.36
C VAL A 275 -1.37 -21.17 -5.33
N SER A 276 -1.41 -22.50 -5.56
CA SER A 276 -2.06 -23.43 -4.61
C SER A 276 -1.37 -23.42 -3.26
N ALA A 277 -0.03 -23.52 -3.22
CA ALA A 277 0.72 -23.48 -1.98
C ALA A 277 0.51 -22.17 -1.24
N ALA A 278 0.56 -21.03 -1.95
CA ALA A 278 0.28 -19.73 -1.35
C ALA A 278 -1.15 -19.64 -0.79
N ALA A 279 -2.15 -20.11 -1.52
CA ALA A 279 -3.54 -20.09 -1.08
C ALA A 279 -3.75 -20.95 0.17
N TYR A 280 -3.29 -22.21 0.16
CA TYR A 280 -3.39 -23.10 1.33
C TYR A 280 -2.68 -22.50 2.54
N ILE A 281 -1.44 -22.00 2.38
CA ILE A 281 -0.71 -21.45 3.51
C ILE A 281 -1.39 -20.19 4.05
N THR A 282 -1.90 -19.34 3.16
CA THR A 282 -2.57 -18.09 3.55
C THR A 282 -3.86 -18.38 4.32
N ILE A 283 -4.72 -19.25 3.81
CA ILE A 283 -6.01 -19.55 4.42
C ILE A 283 -5.84 -20.37 5.71
N LEU A 284 -5.01 -21.41 5.68
CA LEU A 284 -4.89 -22.35 6.80
C LEU A 284 -4.03 -21.84 7.96
N PHE A 285 -3.17 -20.85 7.75
CA PHE A 285 -2.27 -20.37 8.80
C PHE A 285 -2.32 -18.86 8.96
N ILE A 286 -2.12 -18.10 7.88
CA ILE A 286 -2.02 -16.64 7.98
C ILE A 286 -3.34 -16.02 8.42
N GLY A 287 -4.45 -16.47 7.85
CA GLY A 287 -5.77 -15.95 8.17
C GLY A 287 -6.13 -16.09 9.65
N PRO A 288 -6.02 -17.27 10.26
CA PRO A 288 -6.41 -17.44 11.66
C PRO A 288 -5.44 -16.81 12.66
N ILE A 289 -4.15 -16.69 12.30
CA ILE A 289 -3.22 -15.80 13.02
C ILE A 289 -3.74 -14.36 13.00
N PHE A 290 -4.29 -13.93 11.86
CA PHE A 290 -4.86 -12.59 11.69
C PHE A 290 -6.15 -12.39 12.48
N VAL A 291 -7.08 -13.36 12.46
CA VAL A 291 -8.30 -13.33 13.28
C VAL A 291 -7.95 -13.29 14.77
N TRP A 292 -6.94 -14.04 15.20
CA TRP A 292 -6.44 -13.96 16.59
C TRP A 292 -5.91 -12.56 16.91
N LEU A 293 -5.12 -11.97 16.00
CA LEU A 293 -4.58 -10.62 16.15
C LEU A 293 -5.70 -9.56 16.21
N GLU A 294 -6.73 -9.68 15.37
CA GLU A 294 -7.91 -8.82 15.37
C GLU A 294 -8.63 -8.84 16.72
N ASN A 295 -8.90 -10.03 17.24
CA ASN A 295 -9.54 -10.19 18.55
C ASN A 295 -8.66 -9.67 19.69
N ALA A 296 -7.33 -9.83 19.60
CA ALA A 296 -6.40 -9.27 20.57
C ALA A 296 -6.41 -7.73 20.54
N ILE A 297 -6.43 -7.14 19.34
CA ILE A 297 -6.55 -5.69 19.17
C ILE A 297 -7.89 -5.20 19.70
N LEU A 298 -9.01 -5.86 19.35
CA LEU A 298 -10.33 -5.52 19.89
C LEU A 298 -10.34 -5.53 21.42
N SER A 299 -9.75 -6.55 22.04
CA SER A 299 -9.64 -6.66 23.49
C SER A 299 -8.81 -5.53 24.11
N LEU A 300 -7.67 -5.21 23.48
CA LEU A 300 -6.83 -4.08 23.89
C LEU A 300 -7.59 -2.75 23.77
N LEU A 301 -8.38 -2.56 22.72
CA LEU A 301 -9.19 -1.36 22.54
C LEU A 301 -10.25 -1.25 23.63
N MET A 302 -10.96 -2.33 23.95
CA MET A 302 -11.94 -2.35 25.05
C MET A 302 -11.28 -1.99 26.38
N PHE A 303 -10.08 -2.52 26.63
CA PHE A 303 -9.30 -2.15 27.80
C PHE A 303 -8.95 -0.65 27.80
N LEU A 304 -8.41 -0.12 26.70
CA LEU A 304 -8.06 1.29 26.59
C LEU A 304 -9.27 2.19 26.82
N LEU A 305 -10.44 1.86 26.25
CA LEU A 305 -11.67 2.62 26.45
C LEU A 305 -12.13 2.65 27.91
N SER A 306 -11.79 1.64 28.71
CA SER A 306 -12.10 1.61 30.15
C SER A 306 -11.17 2.49 31.00
N VAL A 307 -10.03 2.95 30.44
CA VAL A 307 -9.07 3.78 31.17
C VAL A 307 -9.68 5.16 31.46
N PRO A 308 -9.72 5.62 32.73
CA PRO A 308 -10.35 6.88 33.10
C PRO A 308 -9.63 8.10 32.52
N PHE A 309 -10.28 9.26 32.62
CA PHE A 309 -9.75 10.57 32.19
C PHE A 309 -9.48 10.72 30.68
N GLY A 310 -10.01 9.82 29.86
CA GLY A 310 -9.87 9.92 28.41
C GLY A 310 -8.50 9.49 27.87
N ILE A 311 -7.60 8.98 28.72
CA ILE A 311 -6.24 8.59 28.34
C ILE A 311 -6.25 7.49 27.28
N GLY A 312 -7.18 6.54 27.38
CA GLY A 312 -7.39 5.51 26.38
C GLY A 312 -7.67 6.05 24.99
N TYR A 313 -8.55 7.05 24.89
CA TYR A 313 -8.89 7.71 23.63
C TYR A 313 -7.68 8.42 23.00
N ILE A 314 -6.83 9.04 23.82
CA ILE A 314 -5.57 9.66 23.36
C ILE A 314 -4.64 8.59 22.77
N ALA A 315 -4.44 7.48 23.48
CA ALA A 315 -3.59 6.38 23.01
C ALA A 315 -4.11 5.78 21.69
N ILE A 316 -5.43 5.55 21.60
CA ILE A 316 -6.07 5.05 20.38
C ILE A 316 -5.86 6.01 19.20
N GLY A 317 -6.12 7.32 19.41
CA GLY A 317 -5.92 8.33 18.37
C GLY A 317 -4.46 8.42 17.88
N LEU A 318 -3.49 8.26 18.78
CA LEU A 318 -2.06 8.23 18.43
C LEU A 318 -1.69 7.01 17.56
N ILE A 319 -2.32 5.86 17.80
CA ILE A 319 -2.05 4.61 17.07
C ILE A 319 -2.78 4.57 15.73
N TYR A 320 -3.93 5.25 15.62
CA TYR A 320 -4.75 5.25 14.42
C TYR A 320 -3.99 5.68 13.17
N SER A 321 -3.39 6.88 13.16
CA SER A 321 -2.76 7.43 11.94
C SER A 321 -1.60 6.56 11.43
N PRO A 322 -0.69 6.05 12.28
CA PRO A 322 0.31 5.06 11.86
C PRO A 322 -0.30 3.77 11.30
N SER A 323 -1.40 3.28 11.88
CA SER A 323 -2.06 2.07 11.38
C SER A 323 -2.69 2.26 9.99
N VAL A 324 -3.08 3.49 9.64
CA VAL A 324 -3.56 3.83 8.29
C VAL A 324 -2.47 3.57 7.25
N VAL A 325 -1.25 4.07 7.51
CA VAL A 325 -0.07 3.88 6.64
C VAL A 325 0.25 2.40 6.41
N THR A 326 0.05 1.57 7.42
CA THR A 326 0.29 0.11 7.31
C THR A 326 -0.81 -0.67 6.62
N GLY A 327 -1.96 -0.04 6.34
CA GLY A 327 -3.15 -0.73 5.83
C GLY A 327 -3.91 -1.54 6.88
N LEU A 328 -3.38 -1.70 8.10
CA LEU A 328 -4.05 -2.37 9.22
C LEU A 328 -5.42 -1.76 9.50
N HIS A 329 -5.60 -0.47 9.25
CA HIS A 329 -6.86 0.21 9.53
C HIS A 329 -8.10 -0.36 8.84
N GLN A 330 -7.94 -1.07 7.73
CA GLN A 330 -9.06 -1.65 6.98
C GLN A 330 -9.73 -2.80 7.74
N MET A 331 -9.03 -3.43 8.69
CA MET A 331 -9.63 -4.44 9.59
C MET A 331 -10.57 -3.81 10.63
N TYR A 332 -10.43 -2.50 10.90
CA TYR A 332 -11.27 -1.84 11.90
C TYR A 332 -12.74 -1.82 11.51
N THR A 333 -13.07 -1.90 10.22
CA THR A 333 -14.46 -2.03 9.78
C THR A 333 -15.09 -3.34 10.28
N ALA A 334 -14.36 -4.46 10.26
CA ALA A 334 -14.86 -5.73 10.81
C ALA A 334 -15.03 -5.65 12.33
N ILE A 335 -14.12 -4.94 13.01
CA ILE A 335 -14.23 -4.61 14.43
C ILE A 335 -15.47 -3.75 14.69
N ASP A 336 -15.74 -2.71 13.88
CA ASP A 336 -16.90 -1.84 14.02
C ASP A 336 -18.21 -2.61 13.88
N VAL A 337 -18.30 -3.51 12.90
CA VAL A 337 -19.46 -4.40 12.73
C VAL A 337 -19.65 -5.29 13.96
N SER A 338 -18.55 -5.85 14.49
CA SER A 338 -18.58 -6.67 15.71
C SER A 338 -19.03 -5.86 16.93
N MET A 339 -18.59 -4.61 17.05
CA MET A 339 -18.98 -3.71 18.14
C MET A 339 -20.43 -3.28 18.05
N LEU A 340 -20.94 -2.98 16.85
CA LEU A 340 -22.35 -2.70 16.62
C LEU A 340 -23.22 -3.90 17.01
N ALA A 341 -22.81 -5.11 16.64
CA ALA A 341 -23.52 -6.33 16.99
C ALA A 341 -23.55 -6.59 18.51
N GLN A 342 -22.42 -6.37 19.21
CA GLN A 342 -22.30 -6.66 20.64
C GLN A 342 -22.83 -5.54 21.54
N TYR A 343 -22.60 -4.28 21.17
CA TYR A 343 -22.80 -3.11 22.04
C TYR A 343 -23.80 -2.10 21.49
N GLY A 344 -24.26 -2.25 20.24
CA GLY A 344 -25.15 -1.30 19.57
C GLY A 344 -24.50 0.01 19.15
N VAL A 345 -23.21 0.21 19.45
CA VAL A 345 -22.45 1.43 19.14
C VAL A 345 -21.01 1.10 18.74
N THR A 346 -20.39 2.00 17.97
CA THR A 346 -18.94 1.99 17.72
C THR A 346 -18.26 3.10 18.51
N TYR A 347 -17.22 2.74 19.27
CA TYR A 347 -16.34 3.70 19.95
C TYR A 347 -15.15 4.10 19.09
N TRP A 348 -14.90 3.36 18.00
CA TRP A 348 -13.75 3.54 17.13
C TRP A 348 -13.99 4.65 16.10
N LEU A 349 -15.15 4.61 15.44
CA LEU A 349 -15.50 5.52 14.35
C LEU A 349 -15.45 7.01 14.75
N PRO A 350 -15.88 7.44 15.95
CA PRO A 350 -15.73 8.83 16.38
C PRO A 350 -14.28 9.28 16.48
N ILE A 351 -13.38 8.42 16.97
CA ILE A 351 -11.95 8.74 17.11
C ILE A 351 -11.29 8.84 15.73
N ALA A 352 -11.58 7.88 14.84
CA ALA A 352 -11.10 7.88 13.47
C ALA A 352 -11.56 9.13 12.72
N SER A 353 -12.84 9.51 12.89
CA SER A 353 -13.41 10.73 12.30
C SER A 353 -12.71 11.99 12.81
N ALA A 354 -12.49 12.10 14.13
CA ALA A 354 -11.76 13.23 14.71
C ALA A 354 -10.32 13.33 14.16
N ALA A 355 -9.63 12.20 14.01
CA ALA A 355 -8.30 12.15 13.42
C ALA A 355 -8.30 12.60 11.95
N ASN A 356 -9.24 12.10 11.14
CA ASN A 356 -9.35 12.46 9.72
C ASN A 356 -9.63 13.96 9.53
N ILE A 357 -10.60 14.52 10.28
CA ILE A 357 -10.91 15.95 10.23
C ILE A 357 -9.71 16.79 10.70
N SER A 358 -8.99 16.34 11.74
CA SER A 358 -7.80 17.04 12.24
C SER A 358 -6.68 17.08 11.20
N GLN A 359 -6.43 15.96 10.50
CA GLN A 359 -5.46 15.90 9.41
C GLN A 359 -5.88 16.80 8.23
N GLY A 360 -7.16 16.79 7.86
CA GLY A 360 -7.70 17.68 6.85
C GLY A 360 -7.49 19.16 7.20
N GLY A 361 -7.80 19.54 8.43
CA GLY A 361 -7.54 20.89 8.95
C GLY A 361 -6.06 21.27 8.92
N ALA A 362 -5.16 20.35 9.29
CA ALA A 362 -3.72 20.57 9.22
C ALA A 362 -3.22 20.79 7.78
N CYS A 363 -3.67 19.98 6.83
CA CYS A 363 -3.36 20.15 5.41
C CYS A 363 -3.83 21.50 4.87
N LEU A 364 -5.05 21.92 5.20
CA LEU A 364 -5.58 23.21 4.79
C LEU A 364 -4.82 24.38 5.45
N ALA A 365 -4.42 24.25 6.71
CA ALA A 365 -3.59 25.24 7.38
C ALA A 365 -2.21 25.38 6.71
N VAL A 366 -1.59 24.27 6.29
CA VAL A 366 -0.35 24.28 5.49
C VAL A 366 -0.58 24.95 4.14
N ALA A 367 -1.70 24.67 3.47
CA ALA A 367 -2.04 25.29 2.18
C ALA A 367 -2.15 26.82 2.27
N LEU A 368 -2.70 27.33 3.39
CA LEU A 368 -2.82 28.78 3.65
C LEU A 368 -1.48 29.44 3.99
N ARG A 369 -0.53 28.71 4.61
CA ARG A 369 0.75 29.26 5.09
C ARG A 369 1.92 29.07 4.13
N THR A 370 1.90 28.04 3.28
CA THR A 370 3.03 27.72 2.41
C THR A 370 3.17 28.70 1.24
N LYS A 371 4.42 29.08 0.94
CA LYS A 371 4.78 29.88 -0.25
C LYS A 371 5.14 29.02 -1.46
N SER A 372 5.27 27.70 -1.29
CA SER A 372 5.63 26.78 -2.36
C SER A 372 4.37 26.38 -3.14
N GLU A 373 4.30 26.75 -4.42
CA GLU A 373 3.20 26.35 -5.32
C GLU A 373 3.05 24.82 -5.39
N LYS A 374 4.17 24.07 -5.41
CA LYS A 374 4.17 22.61 -5.37
C LYS A 374 3.56 22.06 -4.07
N THR A 375 3.85 22.68 -2.94
CA THR A 375 3.30 22.21 -1.65
C THR A 375 1.82 22.57 -1.55
N LYS A 376 1.43 23.76 -2.02
CA LYS A 376 0.03 24.20 -2.03
C LYS A 376 -0.83 23.32 -2.93
N SER A 377 -0.34 22.95 -4.11
CA SER A 377 -1.07 22.08 -5.05
C SER A 377 -1.29 20.66 -4.53
N LEU A 378 -0.51 20.20 -3.54
CA LEU A 378 -0.71 18.93 -2.85
C LEU A 378 -1.57 19.08 -1.58
N ALA A 379 -1.35 20.14 -0.80
CA ALA A 379 -1.98 20.33 0.50
C ALA A 379 -3.50 20.56 0.41
N VAL A 380 -3.97 21.33 -0.59
CA VAL A 380 -5.41 21.57 -0.79
C VAL A 380 -6.19 20.29 -1.10
N PRO A 381 -5.85 19.50 -2.16
CA PRO A 381 -6.60 18.29 -2.47
C PRO A 381 -6.49 17.23 -1.36
N SER A 382 -5.33 17.12 -0.70
CA SER A 382 -5.18 16.20 0.44
C SER A 382 -6.08 16.60 1.61
N GLY A 383 -6.18 17.91 1.91
CA GLY A 383 -7.06 18.41 2.96
C GLY A 383 -8.54 18.15 2.68
N VAL A 384 -8.99 18.40 1.45
CA VAL A 384 -10.38 18.09 1.03
C VAL A 384 -10.66 16.60 1.08
N SER A 385 -9.72 15.76 0.64
CA SER A 385 -9.83 14.30 0.73
C SER A 385 -10.02 13.81 2.16
N CYS A 386 -9.22 14.34 3.10
CA CYS A 386 -9.32 13.99 4.52
C CYS A 386 -10.69 14.34 5.11
N LEU A 387 -11.27 15.48 4.72
CA LEU A 387 -12.61 15.89 5.16
C LEU A 387 -13.72 14.98 4.63
N LEU A 388 -13.47 14.26 3.54
CA LEU A 388 -14.34 13.21 3.01
C LEU A 388 -14.05 11.82 3.60
N GLY A 389 -13.18 11.74 4.61
CA GLY A 389 -12.82 10.50 5.29
C GLY A 389 -11.71 9.70 4.63
N ILE A 390 -11.00 10.27 3.64
CA ILE A 390 -9.91 9.61 2.91
C ILE A 390 -8.59 10.32 3.19
N THR A 391 -7.74 9.72 4.03
CA THR A 391 -6.50 10.32 4.59
C THR A 391 -5.22 9.76 4.02
#